data_AF-A0A0F2LNJ4-F1
#
_entry.id   AF-A0A0F2LNJ4-F1
#
_cell.length_a   1.000
_cell.length_b   1.000
_cell.length_c   1.000
_cell.angle_alpha   90.00
_cell.angle_beta   90.00
_cell.angle_gamma   90.00
#
_symmetry.space_group_name_H-M   'P 1'
#
loop_
_entity.id
_entity.type
_entity.pdbx_description
1 polymer ?
#
loop_
_entity_poly.entity_id
_entity_poly.type
_entity_poly.pdbx_seq_one_letter_code
_entity_poly.pdbx_strand_id
1 'polypeptide(L)'
;IALILSINSLLSSNIGTTVGAARILFNLARENAAPKVFSRVNKAGEPIVATLFVGGITAAVTISSIMAVGIDQAFQEVSLISGLLWLTGRVVDGFGVPVFYYRIRQLSLATLVIPIVATSLNLWGIVSSLQAPDLLQSSYLATVLAIAILWYSILGRKGRPGSLVVDENNELIAIDEYIERIKKKVEVSPSS
;
A
#
# COMPACT_ATOMS: atom_id res chain seq x y z
N ILE A 1 -16.27 27.21 -11.22
CA ILE A 1 -15.54 26.19 -12.01
C ILE A 1 -14.41 25.57 -11.19
N ALA A 2 -13.46 26.35 -10.67
CA ALA A 2 -12.34 25.84 -9.85
C ALA A 2 -12.78 24.95 -8.67
N LEU A 3 -13.75 25.40 -7.84
CA LEU A 3 -14.26 24.60 -6.72
C LEU A 3 -14.84 23.25 -7.15
N ILE A 4 -15.60 23.22 -8.25
CA ILE A 4 -16.21 21.99 -8.79
C ILE A 4 -15.12 21.03 -9.29
N LEU A 5 -14.09 21.56 -9.97
CA LEU A 5 -12.95 20.77 -10.40
C LEU A 5 -12.15 20.22 -9.21
N SER A 6 -11.94 21.03 -8.17
CA SER A 6 -11.27 20.59 -6.93
C SER A 6 -12.06 19.48 -6.22
N ILE A 7 -13.38 19.63 -6.10
CA ILE A 7 -14.25 18.60 -5.51
C ILE A 7 -14.19 17.30 -6.33
N ASN A 8 -14.30 17.40 -7.66
CA ASN A 8 -14.21 16.23 -8.53
C ASN A 8 -12.84 15.54 -8.42
N SER A 9 -11.75 16.30 -8.36
CA SER A 9 -10.40 15.76 -8.16
C SER A 9 -10.26 15.03 -6.82
N LEU A 10 -10.81 15.61 -5.74
CA LEU A 10 -10.79 15.00 -4.41
C LEU A 10 -11.60 13.69 -4.38
N LEU A 11 -12.82 13.70 -4.93
CA LEU A 11 -13.67 12.51 -4.99
C LEU A 11 -13.05 11.42 -5.84
N SER A 12 -12.53 11.76 -7.04
CA SER A 12 -11.88 10.81 -7.93
C SER A 12 -10.64 10.17 -7.29
N SER A 13 -9.81 10.97 -6.62
CA SER A 13 -8.65 10.48 -5.89
C SER A 13 -9.03 9.49 -4.78
N ASN A 14 -10.06 9.82 -3.99
CA ASN A 14 -10.50 8.97 -2.87
C ASN A 14 -11.13 7.65 -3.32
N ILE A 15 -11.83 7.64 -4.46
CA ILE A 15 -12.32 6.40 -5.08
C ILE A 15 -11.12 5.53 -5.48
N GLY A 16 -10.11 6.12 -6.13
CA GLY A 16 -8.91 5.41 -6.57
C GLY A 16 -8.15 4.76 -5.41
N THR A 17 -7.90 5.51 -4.32
CA THR A 17 -7.18 5.00 -3.14
C THR A 17 -7.96 3.92 -2.40
N THR A 18 -9.27 4.09 -2.26
CA THR A 18 -10.15 3.12 -1.58
C THR A 18 -10.23 1.80 -2.35
N VAL A 19 -10.46 1.86 -3.67
CA VAL A 19 -10.52 0.67 -4.52
C VAL A 19 -9.15 0.01 -4.62
N GLY A 20 -8.07 0.79 -4.70
CA GLY A 20 -6.69 0.30 -4.69
C GLY A 20 -6.38 -0.51 -3.42
N ALA A 21 -6.67 0.06 -2.24
CA ALA A 21 -6.49 -0.61 -0.95
C ALA A 21 -7.36 -1.87 -0.84
N ALA A 22 -8.61 -1.83 -1.32
CA ALA A 22 -9.49 -2.99 -1.33
C ALA A 22 -8.96 -4.15 -2.19
N ARG A 23 -8.35 -3.85 -3.34
CA ARG A 23 -7.69 -4.86 -4.21
C ARG A 23 -6.46 -5.47 -3.56
N ILE A 24 -5.67 -4.68 -2.84
CA ILE A 24 -4.55 -5.20 -2.04
C ILE A 24 -5.07 -6.17 -0.97
N LEU A 25 -6.11 -5.76 -0.23
CA LEU A 25 -6.71 -6.62 0.80
C LEU A 25 -7.32 -7.91 0.22
N PHE A 26 -7.96 -7.82 -0.95
CA PHE A 26 -8.42 -8.99 -1.70
C PHE A 26 -7.27 -9.93 -2.07
N ASN A 27 -6.16 -9.40 -2.62
CA ASN A 27 -4.99 -10.21 -2.99
C ASN A 27 -4.37 -10.89 -1.77
N LEU A 28 -4.23 -10.17 -0.65
CA LEU A 28 -3.78 -10.74 0.62
C LEU A 28 -4.70 -11.87 1.09
N ALA A 29 -6.02 -11.71 0.96
CA ALA A 29 -6.98 -12.73 1.36
C ALA A 29 -6.95 -13.96 0.44
N ARG A 30 -6.75 -13.75 -0.86
CA ARG A 30 -6.53 -14.82 -1.84
C ARG A 30 -5.30 -15.66 -1.51
N GLU A 31 -4.25 -15.02 -1.01
CA GLU A 31 -2.97 -15.65 -0.64
C GLU A 31 -2.90 -16.07 0.85
N ASN A 32 -4.06 -16.17 1.52
CA ASN A 32 -4.22 -16.57 2.93
C ASN A 32 -3.49 -15.68 3.96
N ALA A 33 -3.12 -14.45 3.59
CA ALA A 33 -2.52 -13.43 4.47
C ALA A 33 -3.55 -12.48 5.10
N ALA A 34 -4.83 -12.60 4.72
CA ALA A 34 -5.96 -11.87 5.28
C ALA A 34 -7.22 -12.77 5.39
N PRO A 35 -8.25 -12.38 6.16
CA PRO A 35 -9.50 -13.14 6.26
C PRO A 35 -10.13 -13.44 4.90
N LYS A 36 -10.53 -14.70 4.70
CA LYS A 36 -11.14 -15.19 3.44
C LYS A 36 -12.43 -14.47 3.05
N VAL A 37 -13.05 -13.72 3.96
CA VAL A 37 -14.23 -12.91 3.63
C VAL A 37 -13.88 -11.83 2.60
N PHE A 38 -12.65 -11.31 2.61
CA PHE A 38 -12.20 -10.28 1.68
C PHE A 38 -11.85 -10.80 0.28
N SER A 39 -11.73 -12.13 0.08
CA SER A 39 -11.49 -12.71 -1.25
C SER A 39 -12.77 -12.90 -2.06
N ARG A 40 -13.92 -12.40 -1.59
CA ARG A 40 -15.20 -12.45 -2.31
C ARG A 40 -15.33 -11.27 -3.25
N VAL A 41 -15.73 -11.56 -4.49
CA VAL A 41 -16.03 -10.55 -5.53
C VAL A 41 -17.49 -10.60 -5.94
N ASN A 42 -18.01 -9.49 -6.45
CA ASN A 42 -19.34 -9.42 -7.04
C ASN A 42 -19.35 -9.96 -8.49
N LYS A 43 -20.51 -9.92 -9.15
CA LYS A 43 -20.66 -10.30 -10.57
C LYS A 43 -19.83 -9.44 -11.54
N ALA A 44 -19.44 -8.23 -11.13
CA ALA A 44 -18.59 -7.32 -11.89
C ALA A 44 -17.09 -7.51 -11.60
N GLY A 45 -16.70 -8.49 -10.77
CA GLY A 45 -15.30 -8.75 -10.42
C GLY A 45 -14.71 -7.82 -9.35
N GLU A 46 -15.54 -7.03 -8.67
CA GLU A 46 -15.10 -6.07 -7.65
C GLU A 46 -15.18 -6.65 -6.23
N PRO A 47 -14.15 -6.44 -5.39
CA PRO A 47 -14.12 -6.95 -4.01
C PRO A 47 -14.94 -6.06 -3.06
N ILE A 48 -16.28 -6.08 -3.20
CA ILE A 48 -17.20 -5.20 -2.44
C ILE A 48 -16.94 -5.24 -0.94
N VAL A 49 -16.73 -6.44 -0.36
CA VAL A 49 -16.54 -6.56 1.10
C VAL A 49 -15.27 -5.84 1.54
N ALA A 50 -14.18 -5.96 0.78
CA ALA A 50 -12.94 -5.25 1.06
C ALA A 50 -13.12 -3.73 0.89
N THR A 51 -13.85 -3.29 -0.15
CA THR A 51 -14.14 -1.87 -0.39
C THR A 51 -14.95 -1.25 0.75
N LEU A 52 -16.02 -1.92 1.18
CA LEU A 52 -16.84 -1.46 2.30
C LEU A 52 -16.06 -1.45 3.62
N PHE A 53 -15.17 -2.42 3.82
CA PHE A 53 -14.32 -2.47 5.00
C PHE A 53 -13.32 -1.30 5.05
N VAL A 54 -12.60 -1.05 3.95
CA VAL A 54 -11.66 0.08 3.84
C VAL A 54 -12.39 1.40 4.02
N GLY A 55 -13.49 1.62 3.28
CA GLY A 55 -14.29 2.84 3.40
C GLY A 55 -14.88 3.03 4.80
N GLY A 56 -15.31 1.94 5.44
CA GLY A 56 -15.80 1.94 6.81
C GLY A 56 -14.74 2.36 7.83
N ILE A 57 -13.50 1.85 7.68
CA ILE A 57 -12.36 2.29 8.52
C ILE A 57 -12.08 3.78 8.30
N THR A 58 -12.00 4.24 7.05
CA THR A 58 -11.76 5.66 6.74
C THR A 58 -12.84 6.55 7.35
N ALA A 59 -14.11 6.17 7.24
CA ALA A 59 -15.23 6.88 7.86
C ALA A 59 -15.12 6.88 9.39
N ALA A 60 -14.83 5.73 9.99
CA ALA A 60 -14.69 5.61 11.45
C ALA A 60 -13.55 6.50 11.98
N VAL A 61 -12.37 6.48 11.36
CA VAL A 61 -11.23 7.31 11.74
C VAL A 61 -11.54 8.80 11.56
N THR A 62 -12.22 9.16 10.48
CA THR A 62 -12.59 10.56 10.20
C THR A 62 -13.58 11.07 11.25
N ILE A 63 -14.65 10.32 11.51
CA ILE A 63 -15.68 10.68 12.49
C ILE A 63 -15.08 10.73 13.90
N SER A 64 -14.29 9.73 14.31
CA SER A 64 -13.67 9.71 15.63
C SER A 64 -12.72 10.90 15.84
N SER A 65 -11.98 11.28 14.80
CA SER A 65 -11.08 12.44 14.86
C SER A 65 -11.85 13.75 14.95
N ILE A 66 -12.90 13.94 14.15
CA ILE A 66 -13.74 15.16 14.21
C ILE A 66 -14.39 15.30 15.59
N MET A 67 -14.90 14.19 16.16
CA MET A 67 -15.51 14.21 17.48
C MET A 67 -14.51 14.52 18.60
N ALA A 68 -13.23 14.13 18.44
CA ALA A 68 -12.21 14.32 19.47
C ALA A 68 -11.62 15.74 19.48
N VAL A 69 -11.35 16.32 18.31
CA VAL A 69 -10.56 17.57 18.20
C VAL A 69 -11.20 18.66 17.34
N GLY A 70 -12.37 18.41 16.75
CA GLY A 70 -13.02 19.32 15.80
C GLY A 70 -12.44 19.22 14.38
N ILE A 71 -13.10 19.89 13.42
CA ILE A 71 -12.84 19.69 11.99
C ILE A 71 -11.43 20.12 11.57
N ASP A 72 -11.01 21.33 11.95
CA ASP A 72 -9.74 21.92 11.49
C ASP A 72 -8.54 21.12 12.02
N GLN A 73 -8.55 20.78 13.31
CA GLN A 73 -7.50 19.97 13.90
C GLN A 73 -7.54 18.55 13.35
N ALA A 74 -8.73 17.91 13.24
CA ALA A 74 -8.85 16.56 12.69
C ALA A 74 -8.27 16.44 11.28
N PHE A 75 -8.43 17.47 10.45
CA PHE A 75 -7.82 17.49 9.12
C PHE A 75 -6.29 17.45 9.19
N GLN A 76 -5.67 18.22 10.08
CA GLN A 76 -4.22 18.21 10.27
C GLN A 76 -3.73 16.86 10.80
N GLU A 77 -4.42 16.31 11.80
CA GLU A 77 -4.09 15.03 12.43
C GLU A 77 -4.15 13.87 11.43
N VAL A 78 -5.27 13.73 10.72
CA VAL A 78 -5.48 12.65 9.75
C VAL A 78 -4.52 12.78 8.56
N SER A 79 -4.25 14.00 8.11
CA SER A 79 -3.30 14.26 7.01
C SER A 79 -1.88 13.84 7.39
N LEU A 80 -1.43 14.17 8.61
CA LEU A 80 -0.12 13.79 9.10
C LEU A 80 0.03 12.27 9.22
N ILE A 81 -0.94 11.61 9.86
CA ILE A 81 -0.91 10.15 10.02
C ILE A 81 -0.94 9.44 8.66
N SER A 82 -1.81 9.88 7.76
CA SER A 82 -1.91 9.31 6.40
C SER A 82 -0.61 9.51 5.63
N GLY A 83 0.01 10.70 5.74
CA GLY A 83 1.31 11.00 5.15
C GLY A 83 2.42 10.08 5.67
N LEU A 84 2.50 9.88 6.98
CA LEU A 84 3.47 8.98 7.60
C LEU A 84 3.32 7.52 7.11
N LEU A 85 2.09 7.01 7.07
CA LEU A 85 1.83 5.65 6.58
C LEU A 85 2.17 5.52 5.09
N TRP A 86 1.88 6.56 4.30
CA TRP A 86 2.23 6.60 2.88
C TRP A 86 3.74 6.60 2.64
N LEU A 87 4.48 7.46 3.35
CA LEU A 87 5.94 7.51 3.29
C LEU A 87 6.56 6.18 3.73
N THR A 88 5.99 5.53 4.75
CA THR A 88 6.44 4.20 5.21
C THR A 88 6.31 3.16 4.10
N GLY A 89 5.20 3.17 3.35
CA GLY A 89 5.04 2.32 2.17
C GLY A 89 6.13 2.55 1.12
N ARG A 90 6.48 3.83 0.85
CA ARG A 90 7.56 4.17 -0.09
C ARG A 90 8.95 3.72 0.37
N VAL A 91 9.19 3.74 1.68
CA VAL A 91 10.43 3.19 2.26
C VAL A 91 10.49 1.67 2.01
N VAL A 92 9.39 0.94 2.22
CA VAL A 92 9.31 -0.50 1.94
C VAL A 92 9.54 -0.78 0.45
N ASP A 93 8.91 -0.03 -0.45
CA ASP A 93 9.09 -0.16 -1.90
C ASP A 93 10.56 0.04 -2.30
N GLY A 94 11.25 0.98 -1.67
CA GLY A 94 12.66 1.26 -1.93
C GLY A 94 13.62 0.12 -1.57
N PHE A 95 13.22 -0.81 -0.70
CA PHE A 95 13.92 -2.08 -0.50
C PHE A 95 13.47 -3.16 -1.49
N GLY A 96 12.18 -3.21 -1.81
CA GLY A 96 11.61 -4.21 -2.71
C GLY A 96 12.15 -4.14 -4.14
N VAL A 97 12.33 -2.93 -4.67
CA VAL A 97 12.78 -2.70 -6.05
C VAL A 97 14.19 -3.28 -6.30
N PRO A 98 15.24 -2.94 -5.54
CA PRO A 98 16.57 -3.54 -5.72
C PRO A 98 16.57 -5.06 -5.60
N VAL A 99 15.80 -5.62 -4.64
CA VAL A 99 15.67 -7.07 -4.45
C VAL A 99 15.06 -7.74 -5.69
N PHE A 100 14.03 -7.13 -6.27
CA PHE A 100 13.40 -7.64 -7.49
C PHE A 100 14.37 -7.62 -8.69
N TYR A 101 15.04 -6.48 -8.93
CA TYR A 101 16.03 -6.35 -10.03
C TYR A 101 17.21 -7.30 -9.89
N TYR A 102 17.66 -7.54 -8.65
CA TYR A 102 18.66 -8.57 -8.35
C TYR A 102 18.14 -9.97 -8.73
N ARG A 103 16.89 -10.29 -8.39
CA ARG A 103 16.29 -11.61 -8.63
C ARG A 103 16.12 -11.93 -10.12
N ILE A 104 15.89 -10.91 -10.97
CA ILE A 104 15.82 -11.04 -12.44
C ILE A 104 17.17 -10.83 -13.15
N ARG A 105 18.28 -10.66 -12.41
CA ARG A 105 19.63 -10.42 -12.95
C ARG A 105 19.78 -9.16 -13.81
N GLN A 106 18.97 -8.13 -13.54
CA GLN A 106 19.03 -6.83 -14.24
C GLN A 106 19.44 -5.68 -13.31
N LEU A 107 20.13 -5.98 -12.21
CA LEU A 107 20.56 -4.95 -11.27
C LEU A 107 21.65 -4.08 -11.91
N SER A 108 21.35 -2.80 -12.08
CA SER A 108 22.26 -1.75 -12.55
C SER A 108 22.46 -0.68 -11.48
N LEU A 109 23.47 0.17 -11.65
CA LEU A 109 23.73 1.29 -10.74
C LEU A 109 22.52 2.24 -10.67
N ALA A 110 21.85 2.52 -11.79
CA ALA A 110 20.66 3.37 -11.83
C ALA A 110 19.49 2.78 -11.02
N THR A 111 19.25 1.47 -11.15
CA THR A 111 18.21 0.75 -10.39
C THR A 111 18.53 0.64 -8.89
N LEU A 112 19.75 0.96 -8.47
CA LEU A 112 20.15 0.99 -7.05
C LEU A 112 20.10 2.41 -6.47
N VAL A 113 20.67 3.38 -7.19
CA VAL A 113 20.79 4.78 -6.73
C VAL A 113 19.42 5.43 -6.56
N ILE A 114 18.51 5.23 -7.52
CA ILE A 114 17.17 5.84 -7.47
C ILE A 114 16.40 5.38 -6.22
N PRO A 115 16.26 4.07 -5.91
CA PRO A 115 15.62 3.64 -4.68
C PRO A 115 16.33 4.12 -3.41
N ILE A 116 17.67 4.14 -3.38
CA ILE A 116 18.41 4.63 -2.19
C ILE A 116 18.07 6.10 -1.92
N VAL A 117 18.18 6.97 -2.93
CA VAL A 117 17.89 8.40 -2.77
C VAL A 117 16.43 8.60 -2.38
N ALA A 118 15.51 7.90 -3.04
CA ALA A 118 14.09 7.97 -2.72
C ALA A 118 13.83 7.53 -1.26
N THR A 119 14.37 6.39 -0.83
CA THR A 119 14.23 5.89 0.55
C THR A 119 14.81 6.88 1.55
N SER A 120 15.98 7.46 1.29
CA SER A 120 16.59 8.46 2.17
C SER A 120 15.71 9.71 2.31
N LEU A 121 15.13 10.21 1.23
CA LEU A 121 14.22 11.36 1.27
C LEU A 121 12.92 11.04 2.03
N ASN A 122 12.35 9.84 1.82
CA ASN A 122 11.15 9.42 2.54
C ASN A 122 11.43 9.22 4.04
N LEU A 123 12.57 8.61 4.40
CA LEU A 123 13.01 8.47 5.79
C LEU A 123 13.22 9.84 6.45
N TRP A 124 13.86 10.77 5.74
CA TRP A 124 13.98 12.14 6.23
C TRP A 124 12.61 12.75 6.51
N GLY A 125 11.65 12.63 5.58
CA GLY A 125 10.29 13.11 5.75
C GLY A 125 9.56 12.49 6.96
N ILE A 126 9.75 11.20 7.21
CA ILE A 126 9.22 10.52 8.40
C ILE A 126 9.84 11.10 9.68
N VAL A 127 11.18 11.21 9.73
CA VAL A 127 11.90 11.71 10.92
C VAL A 127 11.49 13.15 11.21
N SER A 128 11.43 14.03 10.20
CA SER A 128 11.03 15.42 10.40
C SER A 128 9.58 15.56 10.87
N SER A 129 8.70 14.66 10.43
CA SER A 129 7.28 14.65 10.84
C SER A 129 7.06 14.14 12.27
N LEU A 130 8.03 13.41 12.83
CA LEU A 130 7.95 12.81 14.18
C LEU A 130 8.69 13.62 15.27
N GLN A 131 9.15 14.84 14.98
CA GLN A 131 9.92 15.63 15.95
C GLN A 131 9.07 16.24 17.09
N ALA A 132 7.74 16.28 16.96
CA ALA A 132 6.84 16.71 18.03
C ALA A 132 5.41 16.12 17.87
N PRO A 133 5.23 14.79 18.01
CA PRO A 133 3.91 14.20 17.86
C PRO A 133 3.05 14.51 19.09
N ASP A 134 1.82 14.96 18.86
CA ASP A 134 0.85 15.12 19.93
C ASP A 134 0.43 13.74 20.50
N LEU A 135 -0.17 13.74 21.70
CA LEU A 135 -0.65 12.54 22.38
C LEU A 135 -1.66 11.77 21.51
N LEU A 136 -2.57 12.47 20.82
CA LEU A 136 -3.53 11.83 19.93
C LEU A 136 -2.84 11.17 18.73
N GLN A 137 -1.88 11.84 18.08
CA GLN A 137 -1.09 11.26 16.98
C GLN A 137 -0.37 9.98 17.41
N SER A 138 0.30 10.06 18.55
CA SER A 138 1.04 8.94 19.12
C SER A 138 0.13 7.75 19.40
N SER A 139 -1.08 8.00 19.93
CA SER A 139 -2.07 6.95 20.19
C SER A 139 -2.62 6.30 18.92
N TYR A 140 -2.91 7.08 17.87
CA TYR A 140 -3.34 6.55 16.59
C TYR A 140 -2.24 5.71 15.93
N LEU A 141 -1.00 6.22 15.89
CA LEU A 141 0.14 5.49 15.34
C LEU A 141 0.40 4.19 16.11
N ALA A 142 0.39 4.23 17.43
CA ALA A 142 0.53 3.05 18.27
C ALA A 142 -0.58 2.03 18.02
N THR A 143 -1.83 2.49 17.85
CA THR A 143 -2.97 1.62 17.54
C THR A 143 -2.82 0.97 16.17
N VAL A 144 -2.44 1.73 15.14
CA VAL A 144 -2.20 1.18 13.79
C VAL A 144 -1.07 0.15 13.82
N LEU A 145 0.04 0.45 14.49
CA LEU A 145 1.16 -0.48 14.65
C LEU A 145 0.73 -1.75 15.40
N ALA A 146 -0.01 -1.62 16.50
CA ALA A 146 -0.51 -2.75 17.26
C ALA A 146 -1.43 -3.64 16.40
N ILE A 147 -2.35 -3.05 15.64
CA ILE A 147 -3.22 -3.78 14.72
C ILE A 147 -2.39 -4.49 13.64
N ALA A 148 -1.40 -3.82 13.05
CA ALA A 148 -0.54 -4.41 12.03
C ALA A 148 0.28 -5.60 12.58
N ILE A 149 0.87 -5.46 13.76
CA ILE A 149 1.64 -6.53 14.43
C ILE A 149 0.73 -7.72 14.77
N LEU A 150 -0.45 -7.46 15.33
CA LEU A 150 -1.42 -8.50 15.66
C LEU A 150 -1.88 -9.23 14.40
N TRP A 151 -2.23 -8.48 13.35
CA TRP A 151 -2.63 -9.04 12.07
C TRP A 151 -1.55 -9.93 11.46
N TYR A 152 -0.31 -9.44 11.43
CA TYR A 152 0.83 -10.19 10.93
C TYR A 152 1.07 -11.46 11.74
N SER A 153 0.98 -11.39 13.07
CA SER A 153 1.23 -12.51 13.98
C SER A 153 0.15 -13.60 13.88
N ILE A 154 -1.12 -13.23 13.67
CA ILE A 154 -2.24 -14.19 13.66
C ILE A 154 -2.42 -14.80 12.27
N LEU A 155 -2.41 -13.97 11.22
CA LEU A 155 -2.79 -14.32 9.85
C LEU A 155 -1.65 -14.08 8.85
N GLY A 156 -1.05 -12.89 8.85
CA GLY A 156 -0.12 -12.46 7.80
C GLY A 156 1.05 -13.43 7.60
N ARG A 157 1.67 -13.91 8.69
CA ARG A 157 2.82 -14.84 8.64
C ARG A 157 2.47 -16.25 8.12
N LYS A 158 1.19 -16.62 8.09
CA LYS A 158 0.73 -17.95 7.63
C LYS A 158 0.45 -17.97 6.12
N GLY A 159 0.22 -16.81 5.53
CA GLY A 159 -0.01 -16.66 4.10
C GLY A 159 1.29 -16.61 3.29
N ARG A 160 1.14 -16.50 1.97
CA ARG A 160 2.25 -16.26 1.03
C ARG A 160 1.98 -15.01 0.19
N PRO A 161 1.99 -13.82 0.83
CA PRO A 161 1.70 -12.57 0.13
C PRO A 161 2.70 -12.34 -1.01
N GLY A 162 2.21 -11.93 -2.18
CA GLY A 162 3.01 -11.72 -3.39
C GLY A 162 3.49 -12.99 -4.10
N SER A 163 2.85 -14.14 -3.84
CA SER A 163 3.21 -15.41 -4.51
C SER A 163 2.59 -15.54 -5.89
N LEU A 164 1.53 -14.78 -6.19
CA LEU A 164 0.83 -14.80 -7.45
C LEU A 164 0.90 -13.42 -8.13
N VAL A 165 1.12 -13.43 -9.44
CA VAL A 165 1.14 -12.24 -10.29
C VAL A 165 0.32 -12.46 -11.54
N VAL A 166 -0.16 -11.37 -12.12
CA VAL A 166 -0.86 -11.39 -13.40
C VAL A 166 0.16 -11.06 -14.48
N ASP A 167 0.29 -11.92 -15.48
CA ASP A 167 1.23 -11.73 -16.59
C ASP A 167 0.65 -10.83 -17.70
N GLU A 168 1.44 -10.62 -18.77
CA GLU A 168 1.04 -9.81 -19.93
C GLU A 168 -0.19 -10.35 -20.68
N ASN A 169 -0.52 -11.64 -20.50
CA ASN A 169 -1.67 -12.30 -21.12
C ASN A 169 -2.92 -12.29 -20.22
N ASN A 170 -2.88 -11.58 -19.09
CA ASN A 170 -3.89 -11.59 -18.03
C ASN A 170 -4.06 -12.96 -17.34
N GLU A 171 -3.05 -13.82 -17.39
CA GLU A 171 -3.06 -15.10 -16.70
C GLU A 171 -2.50 -14.95 -15.29
N LEU A 172 -3.13 -15.64 -14.33
CA LEU A 172 -2.65 -15.68 -12.95
C LEU A 172 -1.60 -16.79 -12.81
N ILE A 173 -0.34 -16.41 -12.63
CA ILE A 173 0.79 -17.35 -12.52
C ILE A 173 1.58 -17.13 -11.23
N ALA A 174 2.40 -18.11 -10.87
CA ALA A 174 3.30 -17.99 -9.72
C ALA A 174 4.42 -16.99 -10.01
N ILE A 175 4.84 -16.24 -8.99
CA ILE A 175 5.92 -15.25 -9.11
C ILE A 175 7.22 -15.86 -9.61
N ASP A 176 7.54 -17.10 -9.21
CA ASP A 176 8.77 -17.77 -9.63
C ASP A 176 8.72 -18.14 -11.12
N GLU A 177 7.56 -18.60 -11.62
CA GLU A 177 7.33 -18.86 -13.05
C GLU A 177 7.44 -17.56 -13.86
N TYR A 178 6.86 -16.47 -13.36
CA TYR A 178 6.96 -15.16 -14.01
C TYR A 178 8.42 -14.66 -14.10
N ILE A 179 9.19 -14.81 -13.02
CA ILE A 179 10.61 -14.46 -13.00
C ILE A 179 11.40 -15.29 -14.01
N GLU A 180 11.12 -16.59 -14.15
CA GLU A 180 11.76 -17.44 -15.16
C GLU A 180 11.43 -16.99 -16.59
N ARG A 181 10.16 -16.64 -16.86
CA ARG A 181 9.75 -16.10 -18.16
C ARG A 181 10.50 -14.81 -18.49
N ILE A 182 10.63 -13.90 -17.53
CA ILE A 182 11.41 -12.66 -17.71
C ILE A 182 12.88 -12.97 -18.00
N LYS A 183 13.53 -13.81 -17.20
CA LYS A 183 14.94 -14.17 -17.40
C LYS A 183 15.18 -14.71 -18.81
N LYS A 184 14.31 -15.60 -19.29
CA LYS A 184 14.37 -16.13 -20.66
C LYS A 184 14.20 -15.05 -21.71
N LYS A 185 13.23 -14.13 -21.56
CA LYS A 185 13.06 -12.99 -22.48
C LYS A 185 14.32 -12.11 -22.54
N VAL A 186 14.96 -11.88 -21.39
CA VAL A 186 16.17 -11.05 -21.27
C VAL A 186 17.39 -11.74 -21.88
N GLU A 187 17.55 -13.05 -21.67
CA GLU A 187 18.63 -13.85 -22.27
C GLU A 187 18.51 -13.97 -23.80
N VAL A 188 17.29 -13.91 -24.34
CA VAL A 188 17.00 -13.97 -25.79
C VAL A 188 17.11 -12.60 -26.48
N SER A 189 17.10 -11.50 -25.73
CA SER A 189 17.27 -10.13 -26.26
C SER A 189 18.57 -9.44 -25.81
N PRO A 190 19.76 -10.05 -25.96
CA PRO A 190 21.01 -9.40 -25.57
C PRO A 190 21.53 -8.50 -26.70
N SER A 191 20.84 -7.40 -27.01
CA SER A 191 21.44 -6.26 -27.74
C SER A 191 20.42 -5.14 -28.01
N SER A 192 20.59 -4.03 -27.31
CA SER A 192 20.53 -2.67 -27.87
C SER A 192 21.21 -1.72 -26.90
#